data_AF-I5C624-F1
#
_entry.id   AF-I5C624-F1
#
_cell.length_a   1.000
_cell.length_b   1.000
_cell.length_c   1.000
_cell.angle_alpha   90.00
_cell.angle_beta   90.00
_cell.angle_gamma   90.00
#
_symmetry.space_group_name_H-M   'P 1'
#
loop_
_entity.id
_entity.type
_entity.pdbx_description
1 polymer ?
#
loop_
_entity_poly.entity_id
_entity_poly.type
_entity_poly.pdbx_seq_one_letter_code
_entity_poly.pdbx_strand_id
1 'polypeptide(L)'
;MNALKSTLWNWMGVKVPSKIIVIESDDWGAMRMRDKHSFTHLIKEGFAVDRTYYNSLDCLENKEDLQNLFSVIGSFQDFLGAKPVFTFNTVLANPDFERIAEEQFEKYYYRDLFFKLCVLSGSGSAHYLEIWYS
;
A
#
# COMPACT_ATOMS: atom_id res chain seq x y z
N MET A 1 -28.32 -18.79 7.58
CA MET A 1 -27.86 -18.31 8.90
C MET A 1 -26.94 -17.07 8.81
N ASN A 2 -26.10 -16.94 7.78
CA ASN A 2 -25.16 -15.80 7.66
C ASN A 2 -25.83 -14.45 7.31
N ALA A 3 -26.89 -14.46 6.51
CA ALA A 3 -27.58 -13.22 6.09
C ALA A 3 -28.28 -12.48 7.24
N LEU A 4 -28.96 -13.21 8.14
CA LEU A 4 -29.60 -12.61 9.33
C LEU A 4 -28.58 -11.96 10.26
N LYS A 5 -27.40 -12.57 10.40
CA LYS A 5 -26.32 -12.06 11.26
C LYS A 5 -25.69 -10.80 10.67
N SER A 6 -25.45 -10.74 9.36
CA SER A 6 -24.93 -9.55 8.70
C SER A 6 -25.95 -8.40 8.69
N THR A 7 -27.24 -8.69 8.50
CA THR A 7 -28.30 -7.68 8.62
C THR A 7 -28.38 -7.10 10.03
N LEU A 8 -28.24 -7.93 11.07
CA LEU A 8 -28.26 -7.47 12.45
C LEU A 8 -27.04 -6.58 12.77
N TRP A 9 -25.85 -6.96 12.29
CA TRP A 9 -24.64 -6.14 12.41
C TRP A 9 -24.76 -4.80 11.70
N ASN A 10 -25.28 -4.78 10.47
CA ASN A 10 -25.49 -3.55 9.71
C ASN A 10 -26.53 -2.62 10.35
N TRP A 11 -27.55 -3.18 11.03
CA TRP A 11 -28.57 -2.40 11.74
C TRP A 11 -28.03 -1.70 12.98
N MET A 12 -27.07 -2.32 13.68
CA MET A 12 -26.35 -1.72 14.82
C MET A 12 -25.27 -0.71 14.38
N GLY A 13 -24.93 -0.66 13.09
CA GLY A 13 -23.94 0.26 12.55
C GLY A 13 -24.42 1.71 12.49
N VAL A 14 -23.47 2.63 12.27
CA VAL A 14 -23.77 4.06 12.09
C VAL A 14 -24.48 4.26 10.75
N LYS A 15 -25.68 4.85 10.79
CA LYS A 15 -26.41 5.24 9.58
C LYS A 15 -25.94 6.61 9.11
N VAL A 16 -25.36 6.65 7.93
CA VAL A 16 -24.97 7.90 7.28
C VAL A 16 -26.20 8.47 6.54
N PRO A 17 -26.68 9.68 6.87
CA PRO A 17 -27.87 10.26 6.24
C PRO A 17 -27.64 10.71 4.80
N SER A 18 -26.37 10.89 4.41
CA SER A 18 -25.95 11.36 3.09
C SER A 18 -25.50 10.21 2.20
N LYS A 19 -25.71 10.35 0.88
CA LYS A 19 -25.07 9.47 -0.09
C LYS A 19 -23.58 9.82 -0.16
N ILE A 20 -22.74 8.87 0.20
CA ILE A 20 -21.27 9.00 0.12
C ILE A 20 -20.71 8.00 -0.88
N ILE A 21 -19.60 8.36 -1.52
CA ILE A 21 -18.75 7.44 -2.26
C ILE A 21 -17.54 7.20 -1.37
N VAL A 22 -17.28 5.95 -1.01
CA VAL A 22 -16.10 5.56 -0.27
C VAL A 22 -15.15 4.87 -1.24
N ILE A 23 -13.92 5.39 -1.34
CA ILE A 23 -12.82 4.74 -2.02
C ILE A 23 -11.90 4.24 -0.91
N GLU A 24 -11.65 2.93 -0.90
CA GLU A 24 -10.76 2.28 0.05
C GLU A 24 -9.62 1.64 -0.73
N SER A 25 -8.39 1.91 -0.28
CA SER A 25 -7.19 1.26 -0.77
C SER A 25 -6.24 1.08 0.40
N ASP A 26 -5.86 -0.15 0.67
CA ASP A 26 -4.94 -0.57 1.73
C ASP A 26 -3.55 -0.95 1.17
N ASP A 27 -2.62 -1.27 2.07
CA ASP A 27 -1.26 -1.75 1.78
C ASP A 27 -0.33 -0.79 1.02
N TRP A 28 -0.57 0.52 1.07
CA TRP A 28 0.34 1.51 0.48
C TRP A 28 1.74 1.38 1.09
N GLY A 29 2.78 1.44 0.26
CA GLY A 29 4.16 1.33 0.73
C GLY A 29 4.58 -0.06 1.21
N ALA A 30 3.80 -1.11 0.90
CA ALA A 30 4.18 -2.49 1.19
C ALA A 30 5.19 -3.03 0.16
N MET A 31 6.18 -3.78 0.63
CA MET A 31 7.16 -4.49 -0.19
C MET A 31 7.06 -5.99 0.11
N ARG A 32 6.76 -6.78 -0.92
CA ARG A 32 6.51 -8.23 -0.81
C ARG A 32 7.63 -9.06 -1.39
N MET A 33 8.34 -8.53 -2.38
CA MET A 33 9.42 -9.17 -3.11
C MET A 33 10.73 -8.42 -2.87
N ARG A 34 11.76 -9.17 -2.49
CA ARG A 34 13.10 -8.63 -2.25
C ARG A 34 13.71 -7.95 -3.47
N ASP A 35 13.59 -8.60 -4.64
CA ASP A 35 14.13 -8.15 -5.93
C ASP A 35 13.64 -9.05 -7.08
N LYS A 36 13.91 -8.62 -8.32
CA LYS A 36 13.54 -9.35 -9.53
C LYS A 36 14.21 -10.71 -9.67
N HIS A 37 15.43 -10.87 -9.14
CA HIS A 37 16.16 -12.13 -9.20
C HIS A 37 15.46 -13.16 -8.31
N SER A 38 15.09 -12.78 -7.10
CA SER A 38 14.31 -13.56 -6.14
C SER A 38 12.94 -13.94 -6.70
N PHE A 39 12.23 -12.99 -7.33
CA PHE A 39 10.98 -13.27 -8.04
C PHE A 39 11.14 -14.36 -9.11
N THR A 40 12.14 -14.22 -9.98
CA THR A 40 12.39 -15.17 -11.07
C THR A 40 12.83 -16.53 -10.54
N HIS A 41 13.63 -16.55 -9.48
CA HIS A 41 14.08 -17.78 -8.82
C HIS A 41 12.90 -18.55 -8.22
N LEU A 42 12.00 -17.86 -7.49
CA LEU A 42 10.81 -18.47 -6.90
C LEU A 42 9.90 -19.11 -7.96
N ILE A 43 9.71 -18.46 -9.13
CA ILE A 43 8.97 -19.06 -10.24
C ILE A 43 9.64 -20.34 -10.74
N LYS A 44 10.97 -20.34 -10.89
CA LYS A 44 11.73 -21.52 -11.33
C LYS A 44 11.61 -22.70 -10.35
N GLU A 45 11.56 -22.41 -9.05
CA GLU A 45 11.34 -23.40 -8.00
C GLU A 45 9.86 -23.87 -7.91
N GLY A 46 8.98 -23.35 -8.77
CA GLY A 46 7.58 -23.77 -8.85
C GLY A 46 6.62 -22.98 -7.96
N PHE A 47 7.08 -21.90 -7.29
CA PHE A 47 6.20 -21.00 -6.56
C PHE A 47 5.45 -20.09 -7.52
N ALA A 48 4.12 -20.05 -7.39
CA ALA A 48 3.23 -19.30 -8.25
C ALA A 48 3.15 -17.79 -7.91
N VAL A 49 4.30 -17.15 -7.63
CA VAL A 49 4.36 -15.72 -7.27
C VAL A 49 3.97 -14.81 -8.43
N ASP A 50 4.05 -15.29 -9.67
CA ASP A 50 3.58 -14.60 -10.88
C ASP A 50 2.06 -14.54 -11.01
N ARG A 51 1.31 -15.39 -10.30
CA ARG A 51 -0.15 -15.47 -10.40
C ARG A 51 -0.90 -14.43 -9.58
N THR A 52 -0.20 -13.63 -8.80
CA THR A 52 -0.80 -12.59 -7.95
C THR A 52 -0.26 -11.22 -8.33
N TYR A 53 -1.14 -10.25 -8.56
CA TYR A 53 -0.75 -8.86 -8.86
C TYR A 53 0.13 -8.24 -7.77
N TYR A 54 -0.12 -8.59 -6.51
CA TYR A 54 0.66 -8.11 -5.37
C TYR A 54 2.14 -8.42 -5.46
N ASN A 55 2.52 -9.56 -6.04
CA ASN A 55 3.92 -9.98 -6.15
C ASN A 55 4.50 -9.66 -7.54
N SER A 56 3.69 -9.71 -8.60
CA SER A 56 4.15 -9.48 -9.97
C SER A 56 4.28 -7.99 -10.33
N LEU A 57 3.61 -7.10 -9.60
CA LEU A 57 3.66 -5.64 -9.77
C LEU A 57 4.20 -4.93 -8.52
N ASP A 58 5.02 -5.60 -7.71
CA ASP A 58 5.49 -5.11 -6.41
C ASP A 58 6.52 -3.96 -6.55
N CYS A 59 6.09 -2.71 -6.39
CA CYS A 59 6.97 -1.55 -6.28
C CYS A 59 6.34 -0.52 -5.34
N LEU A 60 7.20 0.20 -4.62
CA LEU A 60 6.79 1.36 -3.83
C LEU A 60 6.35 2.49 -4.75
N GLU A 61 5.35 3.24 -4.31
CA GLU A 61 4.89 4.44 -5.00
C GLU A 61 6.01 5.49 -5.01
N ASN A 62 6.15 6.20 -6.14
CA ASN A 62 7.12 7.28 -6.21
C ASN A 62 6.47 8.63 -5.83
N LYS A 63 7.32 9.66 -5.67
CA LYS A 63 6.86 11.00 -5.28
C LYS A 63 5.86 11.60 -6.26
N GLU A 64 6.09 11.42 -7.56
CA GLU A 64 5.24 11.96 -8.62
C GLU A 64 3.87 11.26 -8.64
N ASP A 65 3.82 9.94 -8.44
CA ASP A 65 2.57 9.17 -8.36
C ASP A 65 1.64 9.74 -7.27
N LEU A 66 2.18 9.95 -6.06
CA LEU A 66 1.43 10.48 -4.92
C LEU A 66 1.01 11.94 -5.14
N GLN A 67 1.91 12.77 -5.67
CA GLN A 67 1.59 14.18 -5.98
C GLN A 67 0.47 14.29 -7.02
N ASN A 68 0.52 13.47 -8.06
CA ASN A 68 -0.53 13.43 -9.08
C ASN A 68 -1.87 12.99 -8.48
N LEU A 69 -1.86 11.97 -7.63
CA LEU A 69 -3.07 11.52 -6.93
C LEU A 69 -3.66 12.62 -6.03
N PHE A 70 -2.84 13.28 -5.21
CA PHE A 70 -3.30 14.32 -4.30
C PHE A 70 -3.81 15.54 -5.05
N SER A 71 -3.16 15.90 -6.17
CA SER A 71 -3.61 16.96 -7.07
C SER A 71 -5.00 16.66 -7.65
N VAL A 72 -5.22 15.43 -8.15
CA VAL A 72 -6.52 15.00 -8.68
C VAL A 72 -7.57 15.05 -7.58
N ILE A 73 -7.35 14.41 -6.43
CA ILE A 73 -8.31 14.40 -5.31
C ILE A 73 -8.63 15.82 -4.86
N GLY A 74 -7.60 16.66 -4.68
CA GLY A 74 -7.72 18.04 -4.21
C GLY A 74 -8.38 19.00 -5.21
N SER A 75 -8.52 18.60 -6.48
CA SER A 75 -9.19 19.36 -7.55
C SER A 75 -10.71 19.25 -7.52
N PHE A 76 -11.26 18.27 -6.79
CA PHE A 76 -12.70 18.07 -6.67
C PHE A 76 -13.25 18.70 -5.39
N GLN A 77 -14.49 19.18 -5.49
CA GLN A 77 -15.32 19.59 -4.38
C GLN A 77 -16.77 19.25 -4.69
N ASP A 78 -17.56 18.97 -3.67
CA ASP A 78 -19.00 18.79 -3.83
C ASP A 78 -19.73 20.14 -3.99
N PHE A 79 -21.05 20.09 -4.13
CA PHE A 79 -21.89 21.29 -4.28
C PHE A 79 -21.94 22.19 -3.04
N LEU A 80 -21.46 21.70 -1.88
CA LEU A 80 -21.32 22.44 -0.62
C LEU A 80 -19.89 22.95 -0.42
N GLY A 81 -18.97 22.69 -1.35
CA GLY A 81 -17.56 23.06 -1.26
C GLY A 81 -16.71 22.12 -0.40
N ALA A 82 -17.23 20.95 -0.01
CA ALA A 82 -16.46 19.95 0.71
C ALA A 82 -15.56 19.16 -0.25
N LYS A 83 -14.28 18.99 0.10
CA LYS A 83 -13.34 18.17 -0.68
C LYS A 83 -13.51 16.68 -0.34
N PRO A 84 -13.19 15.78 -1.29
CA PRO A 84 -13.11 14.35 -0.99
C PRO A 84 -12.11 14.09 0.15
N VAL A 85 -12.49 13.21 1.07
CA VAL A 85 -11.61 12.72 2.13
C VAL A 85 -10.97 11.42 1.65
N PHE A 86 -9.65 11.34 1.70
CA PHE A 86 -8.90 10.14 1.37
C PHE A 86 -7.98 9.79 2.54
N THR A 87 -8.02 8.53 2.98
CA THR A 87 -7.17 8.02 4.04
C THR A 87 -6.22 6.99 3.46
N PHE A 88 -4.93 7.27 3.52
CA PHE A 88 -3.91 6.35 3.08
C PHE A 88 -3.51 5.45 4.24
N ASN A 89 -3.83 4.17 4.13
CA ASN A 89 -3.37 3.16 5.07
C ASN A 89 -2.03 2.61 4.57
N THR A 90 -0.94 3.04 5.22
CA THR A 90 0.42 2.74 4.79
C THR A 90 1.10 1.71 5.68
N VAL A 91 1.87 0.81 5.06
CA VAL A 91 2.80 -0.08 5.74
C VAL A 91 4.04 0.72 6.11
N LEU A 92 4.19 1.01 7.41
CA LEU A 92 5.28 1.86 7.91
C LEU A 92 6.63 1.14 8.03
N ALA A 93 6.63 -0.20 8.02
CA ALA A 93 7.83 -1.01 8.20
C ALA A 93 7.81 -2.21 7.25
N ASN A 94 8.87 -2.37 6.47
CA ASN A 94 9.07 -3.48 5.53
C ASN A 94 10.27 -4.34 5.95
N PRO A 95 10.33 -5.63 5.60
CA PRO A 95 11.47 -6.48 5.92
C PRO A 95 12.80 -5.93 5.40
N ASP A 96 13.83 -5.89 6.25
CA ASP A 96 15.20 -5.68 5.81
C ASP A 96 15.77 -7.02 5.32
N PHE A 97 15.50 -7.36 4.05
CA PHE A 97 15.85 -8.66 3.49
C PHE A 97 17.36 -8.95 3.56
N GLU A 98 18.22 -7.93 3.39
CA GLU A 98 19.67 -8.07 3.53
C GLU A 98 20.03 -8.48 4.94
N ARG A 99 19.62 -7.68 5.93
CA ARG A 99 20.03 -7.87 7.32
C ARG A 99 19.45 -9.14 7.94
N ILE A 100 18.22 -9.49 7.57
CA ILE A 100 17.60 -10.76 7.97
C ILE A 100 18.43 -11.94 7.45
N ALA A 101 18.89 -11.88 6.19
CA ALA A 101 19.70 -12.95 5.60
C ALA A 101 21.09 -13.04 6.23
N GLU A 102 21.73 -11.90 6.54
CA GLU A 102 23.03 -11.84 7.24
C GLU A 102 22.97 -12.46 8.64
N GLU A 103 21.85 -12.31 9.32
CA GLU A 103 21.61 -12.88 10.66
C GLU A 103 21.02 -14.30 10.60
N GLN A 104 21.21 -15.00 9.48
CA GLN A 104 20.81 -16.39 9.27
C GLN A 104 19.33 -16.67 9.58
N PHE A 105 18.48 -15.66 9.37
CA PHE A 105 17.04 -15.73 9.64
C PHE A 105 16.68 -15.99 11.13
N GLU A 106 17.60 -15.75 12.07
CA GLU A 106 17.35 -15.91 13.51
C GLU A 106 16.63 -14.72 14.13
N LYS A 107 16.74 -13.54 13.51
CA LYS A 107 16.12 -12.29 13.97
C LYS A 107 15.46 -11.55 12.82
N TYR A 108 14.33 -10.93 13.13
CA TYR A 108 13.63 -10.06 12.19
C TYR A 108 14.12 -8.62 12.31
N TYR A 109 14.46 -8.03 11.16
CA TYR A 109 14.83 -6.64 11.03
C TYR A 109 13.93 -5.97 10.00
N TYR A 110 13.67 -4.69 10.18
CA TYR A 110 12.82 -3.93 9.28
C TYR A 110 13.47 -2.60 8.89
N ARG A 111 13.06 -2.09 7.73
CA ARG A 111 13.31 -0.73 7.27
C ARG A 111 12.01 0.05 7.35
N ASP A 112 12.07 1.26 7.88
CA ASP A 112 10.93 2.18 7.86
C ASP A 112 10.62 2.60 6.42
N LEU A 113 9.34 2.81 6.10
CA LEU A 113 8.85 3.29 4.80
C LEU A 113 9.60 4.55 4.31
N PHE A 114 10.07 5.36 5.24
CA PHE A 114 10.76 6.62 4.97
C PHE A 114 12.24 6.44 4.57
N PHE A 115 12.79 5.22 4.67
CA PHE A 115 14.11 4.85 4.18
C PHE A 115 14.01 4.18 2.79
N LYS A 116 14.22 4.98 1.74
CA LYS A 116 14.48 4.67 0.30
C LYS A 116 14.57 3.19 -0.13
N LEU A 117 13.77 2.78 -1.14
CA LEU A 117 14.16 2.40 -2.54
C LEU A 117 13.01 1.61 -3.24
N CYS A 118 12.60 1.96 -4.47
CA CYS A 118 11.85 0.99 -5.31
C CYS A 118 12.82 -0.07 -5.83
N VAL A 119 12.50 -1.32 -5.52
CA VAL A 119 13.36 -2.50 -5.67
C VAL A 119 13.40 -3.04 -7.10
N LEU A 120 12.33 -2.87 -7.89
CA LEU A 120 12.22 -3.48 -9.22
C LEU A 120 12.67 -2.58 -10.39
N SER A 121 12.73 -1.26 -10.20
CA SER A 121 13.03 -0.29 -11.27
C SER A 121 14.44 0.28 -11.23
N GLY A 122 15.21 0.07 -10.16
CA GLY A 122 16.57 0.61 -10.02
C GLY A 122 16.65 2.14 -9.93
N SER A 123 15.52 2.85 -9.89
CA SER A 123 15.47 4.30 -9.75
C SER A 123 14.31 4.71 -8.86
N GLY A 124 14.57 5.48 -7.81
CA GLY A 124 13.51 6.14 -7.05
C GLY A 124 13.89 6.54 -5.63
N SER A 125 14.08 7.84 -5.42
CA SER A 125 14.06 8.49 -4.11
C SER A 125 12.64 8.98 -3.82
N ALA A 126 11.86 8.25 -3.02
CA ALA A 126 10.58 8.74 -2.53
C ALA A 126 10.80 9.46 -1.19
N HIS A 127 10.77 10.79 -1.21
CA HIS A 127 10.70 11.61 0.00
C HIS A 127 9.24 11.69 0.46
N TYR A 128 8.71 10.60 1.02
CA TYR A 128 7.30 10.52 1.45
C TYR A 128 6.94 11.68 2.39
N LEU A 129 7.79 12.03 3.37
CA LEU A 129 7.50 13.08 4.37
C LEU A 129 7.22 14.48 3.78
N GLU A 130 7.82 14.83 2.64
CA GLU A 130 7.57 16.13 2.01
C GLU A 130 6.21 16.22 1.32
N ILE A 131 5.62 15.07 0.97
CA ILE A 131 4.36 14.98 0.21
C ILE A 131 3.16 14.92 1.18
N TRP A 132 3.33 14.34 2.37
CA TRP A 132 2.25 14.17 3.35
C TRP A 132 1.89 15.44 4.14
N TYR A 133 2.82 16.39 4.25
CA TYR A 133 2.65 17.61 5.06
C TYR A 133 2.65 18.91 4.24
N SER A 134 2.59 18.83 2.91
CA SER A 134 2.41 19.97 1.99
C SER A 134 0.94 20.17 1.62
#